data_AF-W8NU08-F1
#
_entry.id   AF-W8NU08-F1
#
_cell.length_a   1.000
_cell.length_b   1.000
_cell.length_c   1.000
_cell.angle_alpha   90.00
_cell.angle_beta   90.00
_cell.angle_gamma   90.00
#
_symmetry.space_group_name_H-M   'P 1'
#
loop_
_entity.id
_entity.type
_entity.pdbx_description
1 polymer ?
#
loop_
_entity_poly.entity_id
_entity_poly.type
_entity_poly.pdbx_seq_one_letter_code
_entity_poly.pdbx_strand_id
1 'polypeptide(L)'
;MKLTIKPDRGFGKVEVELGELSAEIEKLAERYGVPPERIIEIALIGEFKESKGELEQLEKKAEELEKRVWKLEMEYAPLRYKAYGLSEDNKILAIELSGLIAENNQLRRFLRLPLNRNIELRKLISYYLQG
;
A
#
# COMPACT_ATOMS: atom_id res chain seq x y z
N MET A 1 -1.20 40.92 10.05
CA MET A 1 0.04 40.82 9.24
C MET A 1 0.28 42.13 8.48
N LYS A 2 1.52 42.62 8.35
CA LYS A 2 1.82 43.86 7.62
C LYS A 2 2.36 43.55 6.22
N LEU A 3 1.59 43.85 5.18
CA LEU A 3 2.03 43.65 3.79
C LEU A 3 2.65 44.93 3.26
N THR A 4 3.84 44.82 2.66
CA THR A 4 4.51 45.96 2.01
C THR A 4 4.65 45.65 0.52
N ILE A 5 3.77 46.23 -0.29
CA ILE A 5 3.84 46.08 -1.75
C ILE A 5 4.71 47.21 -2.31
N LYS A 6 5.79 46.85 -3.00
CA LYS A 6 6.65 47.79 -3.72
C LYS A 6 6.38 47.66 -5.22
N PRO A 7 6.01 48.74 -5.93
CA PRO A 7 5.83 48.71 -7.38
C PRO A 7 7.20 48.72 -8.09
N ASP A 8 7.26 48.07 -9.26
CA ASP A 8 8.46 48.04 -10.11
C ASP A 8 8.80 49.41 -10.73
N ARG A 9 7.85 50.34 -10.80
CA ARG A 9 8.06 51.73 -11.24
C ARG A 9 7.21 52.71 -10.41
N GLY A 10 7.86 53.67 -9.75
CA GLY A 10 7.25 54.75 -8.95
C GLY A 10 7.58 54.71 -7.45
N PHE A 11 7.31 55.81 -6.72
CA PHE A 11 7.63 56.00 -5.28
C PHE A 11 6.44 55.71 -4.34
N GLY A 12 5.53 54.80 -4.70
CA GLY A 12 4.40 54.44 -3.85
C GLY A 12 4.66 53.14 -3.10
N LYS A 13 5.07 53.17 -1.83
CA LYS A 13 4.97 51.99 -0.96
C LYS A 13 3.54 51.91 -0.45
N VAL A 14 2.84 50.82 -0.77
CA VAL A 14 1.51 50.57 -0.19
C VAL A 14 1.71 49.63 1.00
N GLU A 15 1.52 50.18 2.20
CA GLU A 15 1.53 49.43 3.45
C GLU A 15 0.08 49.16 3.84
N VAL A 16 -0.29 47.88 3.92
CA VAL A 16 -1.64 47.46 4.34
C VAL A 16 -1.52 46.55 5.55
N GLU A 17 -2.26 46.89 6.60
CA GLU A 17 -2.45 46.01 7.74
C GLU A 17 -3.63 45.09 7.46
N LEU A 18 -3.32 43.81 7.23
CA LEU A 18 -4.32 42.75 7.15
C LEU A 18 -4.66 42.39 8.59
N GLY A 19 -5.86 42.82 9.03
CA GLY A 19 -6.43 42.54 10.34
C GLY A 19 -6.84 41.08 10.51
N GLU A 20 -8.12 40.80 10.75
CA GLU A 20 -8.62 39.45 11.06
C GLU A 20 -8.30 38.38 9.99
N LEU A 21 -8.17 38.79 8.73
CA LEU A 21 -7.85 37.91 7.60
C LEU A 21 -6.43 37.32 7.64
N SER A 22 -5.52 37.88 8.45
CA SER A 22 -4.14 37.36 8.48
C SER A 22 -4.06 35.93 9.02
N ALA A 23 -4.91 35.58 10.00
CA ALA A 23 -4.93 34.25 10.57
C ALA A 23 -5.42 33.18 9.56
N GLU A 24 -6.34 33.54 8.67
CA GLU A 24 -6.80 32.65 7.60
C GLU A 24 -5.75 32.48 6.51
N ILE A 25 -5.07 33.56 6.14
CA ILE A 25 -4.00 33.54 5.13
C ILE A 25 -2.83 32.68 5.63
N GLU A 26 -2.44 32.79 6.90
CA GLU A 26 -1.39 31.95 7.49
C GLU A 26 -1.78 30.46 7.51
N LYS A 27 -3.03 30.14 7.87
CA LYS A 27 -3.52 28.75 7.81
C LYS A 27 -3.49 28.18 6.39
N LEU A 28 -3.83 28.98 5.39
CA LEU A 28 -3.75 28.59 3.99
C LEU A 28 -2.28 28.43 3.55
N ALA A 29 -1.38 29.30 4.02
CA ALA A 29 0.05 29.25 3.75
C ALA A 29 0.66 27.94 4.25
N GLU A 30 0.34 27.55 5.49
CA GLU A 30 0.77 26.28 6.07
C GLU A 30 0.17 25.08 5.33
N ARG A 31 -1.14 25.11 5.05
CA ARG A 31 -1.83 23.99 4.39
C ARG A 31 -1.26 23.70 3.00
N TYR A 32 -0.91 24.75 2.24
CA TYR A 32 -0.46 24.61 0.85
C TYR A 32 1.07 24.78 0.68
N GLY A 33 1.81 24.99 1.77
CA GLY A 33 3.28 25.11 1.76
C GLY A 33 3.79 26.30 0.92
N VAL A 34 3.01 27.38 0.85
CA VAL A 34 3.32 28.58 0.05
C VAL A 34 3.39 29.81 0.92
N PRO A 35 4.23 30.81 0.58
CA PRO A 35 4.36 32.02 1.39
C PRO A 35 3.04 32.82 1.41
N PRO A 36 2.69 33.47 2.54
CA PRO A 36 1.47 34.26 2.69
C PRO A 36 1.28 35.32 1.59
N GLU A 37 2.38 35.92 1.13
CA GLU A 37 2.39 36.91 0.06
C GLU A 37 1.88 36.33 -1.26
N ARG A 38 2.20 35.06 -1.54
CA ARG A 38 1.75 34.37 -2.76
C ARG A 38 0.26 34.09 -2.74
N ILE A 39 -0.31 33.80 -1.58
CA ILE A 39 -1.76 33.61 -1.42
C ILE A 39 -2.49 34.93 -1.69
N ILE A 40 -1.96 36.04 -1.18
CA ILE A 40 -2.53 37.37 -1.40
C ILE A 40 -2.40 37.78 -2.87
N GLU A 41 -1.24 37.50 -3.48
CA GLU A 41 -1.01 37.74 -4.90
C GLU A 41 -2.03 36.98 -5.77
N ILE A 42 -2.25 35.69 -5.51
CA ILE A 42 -3.25 34.88 -6.22
C ILE A 42 -4.67 35.43 -6.00
N ALA A 43 -5.01 35.80 -4.77
CA ALA A 43 -6.32 36.38 -4.44
C ALA A 43 -6.56 37.73 -5.13
N LEU A 44 -5.53 38.56 -5.30
CA LEU A 44 -5.60 39.85 -5.98
C LEU A 44 -5.62 39.74 -7.51
N ILE A 45 -4.87 38.79 -8.07
CA ILE A 45 -4.82 38.55 -9.52
C ILE A 45 -6.13 37.90 -10.00
N GLY A 46 -6.84 37.18 -9.13
CA GLY A 46 -8.12 36.55 -9.46
C GLY A 46 -7.99 35.39 -10.46
N GLU A 47 -6.77 34.99 -10.83
CA GLU A 47 -6.48 33.80 -11.63
C GLU A 47 -6.61 32.54 -10.78
N PHE A 48 -7.81 32.29 -10.27
CA PHE A 48 -8.16 30.96 -9.83
C PHE A 48 -8.32 30.10 -11.08
N LYS A 49 -7.54 29.02 -11.19
CA LYS A 49 -7.85 27.96 -12.15
C LYS A 49 -9.26 27.46 -11.84
N GLU A 50 -10.24 27.88 -12.63
CA GLU A 50 -11.55 27.24 -12.60
C GLU A 50 -11.33 25.75 -12.85
N SER A 51 -11.77 24.91 -11.92
CA SER A 51 -11.66 23.48 -12.09
C SER A 51 -12.46 23.12 -13.35
N LYS A 52 -11.76 22.74 -14.43
CA LYS A 52 -12.39 22.04 -15.54
C LYS A 52 -12.90 20.72 -14.96
N GLY A 53 -14.18 20.70 -14.64
CA GLY A 53 -14.78 19.77 -13.68
C GLY A 53 -14.43 18.30 -13.89
N GLU A 54 -14.40 17.61 -12.75
CA GLU A 54 -14.61 16.16 -12.51
C GLU A 54 -13.99 15.72 -11.18
N LEU A 55 -13.34 16.62 -10.42
CA LEU A 55 -12.76 16.34 -9.10
C LEU A 55 -13.73 15.57 -8.19
N GLU A 56 -14.96 16.03 -8.05
CA GLU A 56 -15.97 15.39 -7.20
C GLU A 56 -16.39 13.99 -7.71
N GLN A 57 -16.36 13.77 -9.03
CA GLN A 57 -16.63 12.45 -9.61
C GLN A 57 -15.45 11.50 -9.44
N LEU A 58 -14.23 12.02 -9.54
CA LEU A 58 -12.99 11.28 -9.32
C LEU A 58 -12.85 10.87 -7.85
N GLU A 59 -13.17 11.77 -6.92
CA GLU A 59 -13.20 11.48 -5.49
C GLU A 59 -14.21 10.37 -5.18
N LYS A 60 -15.44 10.45 -5.72
CA LYS A 60 -16.45 9.39 -5.55
C LYS A 60 -15.99 8.04 -6.11
N LYS A 61 -15.34 8.02 -7.29
CA LYS A 61 -14.79 6.80 -7.90
C LYS A 61 -13.65 6.23 -7.06
N ALA A 62 -12.78 7.08 -6.53
CA ALA A 62 -11.68 6.66 -5.67
C ALA A 62 -12.20 6.02 -4.37
N GLU A 63 -13.21 6.64 -3.76
CA GLU A 63 -13.84 6.13 -2.53
C GLU A 63 -14.56 4.78 -2.78
N GLU A 64 -15.21 4.62 -3.95
CA GLU A 64 -15.82 3.35 -4.34
C GLU A 64 -14.77 2.25 -4.56
N LEU A 65 -13.66 2.59 -5.23
CA LEU A 65 -12.55 1.66 -5.44
C LEU A 65 -11.91 1.23 -4.11
N GLU A 66 -11.70 2.17 -3.19
CA GLU A 66 -11.16 1.88 -1.86
C GLU A 66 -12.05 0.88 -1.11
N LYS A 67 -13.37 1.09 -1.12
CA LYS A 67 -14.35 0.16 -0.52
C LYS A 67 -14.30 -1.23 -1.17
N ARG A 68 -14.12 -1.31 -2.49
CA ARG A 68 -14.01 -2.60 -3.21
C ARG A 68 -12.71 -3.33 -2.88
N VAL A 69 -11.59 -2.62 -2.85
CA VAL A 69 -10.28 -3.17 -2.46
C VAL A 69 -10.34 -3.71 -1.04
N TRP A 70 -10.93 -2.95 -0.11
CA TRP A 70 -11.04 -3.38 1.27
C TRP A 70 -11.87 -4.67 1.44
N LYS A 71 -12.99 -4.79 0.70
CA LYS A 71 -13.77 -6.04 0.67
C LYS A 71 -12.96 -7.22 0.12
N LEU A 72 -12.23 -7.01 -0.98
CA LEU A 72 -11.39 -8.04 -1.56
C LEU A 72 -10.27 -8.47 -0.60
N GLU A 73 -9.63 -7.53 0.09
CA GLU A 73 -8.63 -7.84 1.12
C GLU A 73 -9.23 -8.66 2.26
N MET A 74 -10.43 -8.32 2.73
CA MET A 74 -11.12 -9.10 3.76
C MET A 74 -11.42 -10.54 3.31
N GLU A 75 -11.80 -10.75 2.05
CA GLU A 75 -12.09 -12.08 1.51
C GLU A 75 -10.80 -12.87 1.24
N TYR A 76 -9.74 -12.19 0.78
CA TYR A 76 -8.49 -12.82 0.37
C TYR A 76 -7.57 -13.14 1.55
N ALA A 77 -7.54 -12.32 2.60
CA ALA A 77 -6.64 -12.53 3.74
C ALA A 77 -6.84 -13.91 4.43
N PRO A 78 -8.07 -14.37 4.71
CA PRO A 78 -8.30 -15.70 5.27
C PRO A 78 -7.87 -16.83 4.32
N LEU A 79 -8.07 -16.66 3.01
CA LEU A 79 -7.65 -17.65 2.00
C LEU A 79 -6.13 -17.76 1.95
N ARG A 80 -5.43 -16.61 1.97
CA ARG A 80 -3.97 -16.57 2.01
C ARG A 80 -3.43 -17.24 3.26
N TYR A 81 -4.02 -16.97 4.42
CA TYR A 81 -3.61 -17.59 5.68
C TYR A 81 -3.82 -19.11 5.65
N LYS A 82 -4.99 -19.58 5.20
CA LYS A 82 -5.28 -21.01 5.06
C LYS A 82 -4.34 -21.70 4.08
N ALA A 83 -4.08 -21.08 2.93
CA ALA A 83 -3.19 -21.64 1.92
C ALA A 83 -1.75 -21.75 2.44
N TYR A 84 -1.28 -20.75 3.19
CA TYR A 84 0.03 -20.78 3.83
C TYR A 84 0.11 -21.90 4.88
N GLY A 85 -0.87 -22.00 5.78
CA GLY A 85 -0.91 -23.05 6.81
C GLY A 85 -0.93 -24.46 6.21
N LEU A 86 -1.79 -24.70 5.21
CA LEU A 86 -1.83 -25.98 4.49
C LEU A 86 -0.50 -26.31 3.80
N SER A 87 0.22 -25.30 3.30
CA SER A 87 1.53 -25.50 2.69
C SER A 87 2.58 -25.89 3.72
N GLU A 88 2.59 -25.26 4.90
CA GLU A 88 3.48 -25.65 6.01
C GLU A 88 3.17 -27.07 6.51
N ASP A 89 1.90 -27.38 6.74
CA ASP A 89 1.47 -28.71 7.18
C ASP A 89 1.89 -29.80 6.19
N ASN A 90 1.71 -29.56 4.88
CA ASN A 90 2.13 -30.48 3.84
C ASN A 90 3.66 -30.66 3.80
N LYS A 91 4.43 -29.62 4.09
CA LYS A 91 5.90 -29.69 4.18
C LYS A 91 6.33 -30.54 5.37
N ILE A 92 5.70 -30.37 6.54
CA ILE A 92 5.94 -31.21 7.72
C ILE A 92 5.62 -32.68 7.40
N LEU A 93 4.44 -32.93 6.82
CA LEU A 93 4.03 -34.28 6.43
C LEU A 93 5.01 -34.92 5.43
N ALA A 94 5.55 -34.16 4.49
CA ALA A 94 6.56 -34.63 3.54
C ALA A 94 7.87 -35.04 4.24
N ILE A 95 8.29 -34.29 5.27
CA ILE A 95 9.46 -34.64 6.11
C ILE A 95 9.21 -35.95 6.85
N GLU A 96 8.06 -36.08 7.53
CA GLU A 96 7.70 -37.29 8.27
C GLU A 96 7.65 -38.52 7.38
N LEU A 97 6.96 -38.42 6.23
CA LEU A 97 6.88 -39.50 5.26
C LEU A 97 8.25 -39.90 4.72
N SER A 98 9.14 -38.95 4.49
CA SER A 98 10.52 -39.23 4.08
C SER A 98 11.26 -40.08 5.12
N GLY A 99 11.12 -39.73 6.40
CA GLY A 99 11.65 -40.50 7.53
C GLY A 99 11.10 -41.93 7.59
N LEU A 100 9.76 -42.08 7.56
CA LEU A 100 9.10 -43.38 7.58
C LEU A 100 9.49 -44.27 6.38
N ILE A 101 9.67 -43.67 5.19
CA ILE A 101 10.16 -44.39 4.02
C ILE A 101 11.60 -44.87 4.23
N ALA A 102 12.46 -44.07 4.86
CA ALA A 102 13.83 -44.46 5.16
C ALA A 102 13.86 -45.64 6.13
N GLU A 103 13.09 -45.56 7.23
CA GLU A 103 12.94 -46.63 8.22
C GLU A 103 12.39 -47.92 7.60
N ASN A 104 11.32 -47.82 6.80
CA ASN A 104 10.74 -48.99 6.13
C ASN A 104 11.73 -49.65 5.17
N ASN A 105 12.52 -48.87 4.43
CA ASN A 105 13.54 -49.40 3.55
C ASN A 105 14.68 -50.08 4.33
N GLN A 106 15.06 -49.55 5.48
CA GLN A 106 16.04 -50.19 6.37
C GLN A 106 15.52 -51.53 6.90
N LEU A 107 14.27 -51.58 7.36
CA LEU A 107 13.62 -52.82 7.80
C LEU A 107 13.51 -53.84 6.67
N ARG A 108 13.11 -53.42 5.46
CA ARG A 108 13.05 -54.31 4.29
C ARG A 108 14.41 -54.89 3.94
N ARG A 109 15.49 -54.09 4.00
CA ARG A 109 16.86 -54.59 3.80
C ARG A 109 17.24 -55.64 4.85
N PHE A 110 16.94 -55.36 6.12
CA PHE A 110 17.19 -56.30 7.21
C PHE A 110 16.48 -57.65 6.99
N LEU A 111 15.23 -57.60 6.53
CA LEU A 111 14.41 -58.77 6.23
C LEU A 111 14.67 -59.39 4.83
N ARG A 112 15.62 -58.85 4.05
CA ARG A 112 15.90 -59.26 2.65
C ARG A 112 14.68 -59.19 1.73
N LEU A 113 13.77 -58.26 2.02
CA LEU A 113 12.60 -57.97 1.19
C LEU A 113 12.96 -56.92 0.11
N PRO A 114 12.29 -56.95 -1.06
CA PRO A 114 12.49 -55.95 -2.10
C PRO A 114 12.14 -54.55 -1.58
N LEU A 115 12.82 -53.50 -2.07
CA LEU A 115 12.53 -52.12 -1.66
C LEU A 115 11.24 -51.60 -2.31
N ASN A 116 10.44 -50.85 -1.56
CA ASN A 116 9.31 -50.12 -2.15
C ASN A 116 9.79 -48.76 -2.66
N ARG A 117 9.69 -48.55 -3.97
CA ARG A 117 10.21 -47.34 -4.63
C ARG A 117 9.18 -46.26 -4.89
N ASN A 118 7.88 -46.51 -4.61
CA ASN A 118 6.73 -45.68 -5.01
C ASN A 118 7.13 -44.27 -5.53
N ILE A 119 7.24 -44.17 -6.85
CA ILE A 119 7.83 -43.01 -7.53
C ILE A 119 6.92 -41.79 -7.39
N GLU A 120 5.60 -41.98 -7.45
CA GLU A 120 4.62 -40.92 -7.31
C GLU A 120 4.68 -40.28 -5.93
N LEU A 121 4.74 -41.11 -4.88
CA LEU A 121 4.90 -40.62 -3.52
C LEU A 121 6.20 -39.83 -3.33
N ARG A 122 7.31 -40.31 -3.92
CA ARG A 122 8.60 -39.59 -3.86
C ARG A 122 8.53 -38.24 -4.59
N LYS A 123 7.86 -38.16 -5.74
CA LYS A 123 7.66 -36.90 -6.46
C LYS A 123 6.86 -35.88 -5.63
N LEU A 124 5.78 -36.33 -4.99
CA LEU A 124 4.96 -35.50 -4.10
C LEU A 124 5.77 -35.00 -2.90
N ILE A 125 6.52 -35.88 -2.23
CA ILE A 125 7.40 -35.50 -1.12
C ILE A 125 8.44 -34.48 -1.59
N SER A 126 9.11 -34.72 -2.73
CA SER A 126 10.11 -33.79 -3.26
C SER A 126 9.54 -32.42 -3.58
N TYR A 127 8.32 -32.34 -4.11
CA TYR A 127 7.65 -31.08 -4.39
C TYR A 127 7.51 -30.20 -3.13
N TYR A 128 7.08 -30.78 -2.02
CA TYR A 128 6.90 -30.02 -0.77
C TYR A 128 8.20 -29.78 0.02
N LEU A 129 9.28 -30.48 -0.30
CA LEU A 129 10.61 -30.25 0.31
C LEU A 129 11.46 -29.20 -0.43
N GLN A 130 11.17 -28.94 -1.71
CA GLN A 130 11.93 -28.00 -2.55
C GLN A 130 11.44 -26.54 -2.47
N GLY A 131 10.27 -26.30 -1.89
CA GLY A 131 9.76 -24.96 -1.56
C GLY A 131 10.27 -24.49 -0.21
#